data_AF-A0A6P4EG04-F1
#
_entry.id   AF-A0A6P4EG04-F1
#
_cell.length_a   1.000
_cell.length_b   1.000
_cell.length_c   1.000
_cell.angle_alpha   90.00
_cell.angle_beta   90.00
_cell.angle_gamma   90.00
#
_symmetry.space_group_name_H-M   'P 1'
#
loop_
_entity.id
_entity.type
_entity.pdbx_description
1 polymer ?
#
loop_
_entity_poly.entity_id
_entity_poly.type
_entity_poly.pdbx_seq_one_letter_code
_entity_poly.pdbx_strand_id
1 'polypeptide(L)'
;MLETAVQLLVVGLLWGVTNPFIRLGSQGIESLRDTGSKWRNFIQEARTVGSRWRYWIPFGLNQCGSALYVWTLQSASITVAVPVANSLSFAFTAITGYALGEKLPGKKIILGTLLICCGSILMIYDKILQEQAQQQLNITFQ
;
A
#
# COMPACT_ATOMS: atom_id res chain seq x y z
N MET A 1 9.67 -18.48 -3.83
CA MET A 1 8.64 -17.92 -4.72
C MET A 1 7.27 -17.80 -4.03
N LEU A 2 6.65 -18.90 -3.58
CA LEU A 2 5.33 -18.84 -2.93
C LEU A 2 5.34 -18.00 -1.64
N GLU A 3 6.32 -18.19 -0.77
CA GLU A 3 6.44 -17.41 0.48
C GLU A 3 6.54 -15.90 0.20
N THR A 4 7.41 -15.52 -0.75
CA THR A 4 7.58 -14.13 -1.17
C THR A 4 6.29 -13.53 -1.73
N ALA A 5 5.54 -14.30 -2.53
CA ALA A 5 4.26 -13.86 -3.07
C ALA A 5 3.22 -13.64 -1.96
N VAL A 6 3.16 -14.56 -0.98
CA VAL A 6 2.29 -14.43 0.20
C VAL A 6 2.68 -13.21 1.03
N GLN A 7 3.98 -13.00 1.27
CA GLN A 7 4.49 -11.84 2.00
C GLN A 7 4.10 -10.52 1.31
N LEU A 8 4.30 -10.41 -0.01
CA LEU A 8 3.89 -9.23 -0.78
C LEU A 8 2.38 -9.02 -0.77
N LEU A 9 1.59 -10.10 -0.77
CA LEU A 9 0.14 -10.04 -0.62
C LEU A 9 -0.27 -9.49 0.75
N VAL A 10 0.36 -9.97 1.82
CA VAL A 10 0.11 -9.48 3.19
C VAL A 10 0.55 -8.02 3.33
N VAL A 11 1.70 -7.63 2.78
CA VAL A 11 2.14 -6.21 2.74
C VAL A 11 1.10 -5.35 2.04
N GLY A 12 0.68 -5.75 0.84
CA GLY A 12 -0.33 -5.05 0.08
C GLY A 12 -1.65 -4.91 0.84
N LEU A 13 -2.07 -5.98 1.52
CA LEU A 13 -3.27 -5.97 2.35
C LEU A 13 -3.13 -5.01 3.53
N LEU A 14 -2.03 -5.07 4.28
CA LEU A 14 -1.79 -4.22 5.45
C LEU A 14 -1.80 -2.74 5.06
N TRP A 15 -1.05 -2.35 4.03
CA TRP A 15 -1.06 -0.97 3.56
C TRP A 15 -2.43 -0.58 2.97
N GLY A 16 -2.98 -1.43 2.11
CA GLY A 16 -4.21 -1.11 1.40
C GLY A 16 -5.43 -0.98 2.30
N VAL A 17 -5.57 -1.85 3.30
CA VAL A 17 -6.70 -1.80 4.26
C VAL A 17 -6.52 -0.64 5.24
N THR A 18 -5.30 -0.45 5.78
CA THR A 18 -5.08 0.56 6.82
C THR A 18 -5.21 1.99 6.30
N ASN A 19 -4.86 2.26 5.04
CA ASN A 19 -4.90 3.60 4.45
C ASN A 19 -6.30 4.27 4.54
N PRO A 20 -7.41 3.64 4.10
CA PRO A 20 -8.76 4.16 4.32
C PRO A 20 -9.13 4.35 5.80
N PHE A 21 -8.73 3.43 6.69
CA PHE A 21 -8.99 3.59 8.13
C PHE A 21 -8.22 4.76 8.74
N ILE A 22 -6.99 5.01 8.30
CA ILE A 22 -6.20 6.18 8.69
C ILE A 22 -6.92 7.45 8.22
N ARG A 23 -7.37 7.51 6.96
CA ARG A 23 -8.16 8.63 6.42
C ARG A 23 -9.43 8.87 7.23
N LEU A 24 -10.15 7.81 7.58
CA LEU A 24 -11.35 7.89 8.42
C LEU A 24 -11.02 8.39 9.83
N GLY A 25 -9.94 7.87 10.44
CA GLY A 25 -9.46 8.29 11.75
C GLY A 25 -8.98 9.74 11.79
N SER A 26 -8.55 10.29 10.65
CA SER A 26 -8.10 11.67 10.51
C SER A 26 -9.20 12.68 10.15
N GLN A 27 -10.45 12.25 9.93
CA GLN A 27 -11.52 13.19 9.56
C GLN A 27 -11.80 14.23 10.65
N GLY A 28 -12.00 15.48 10.25
CA GLY A 28 -12.36 16.58 11.16
C GLY A 28 -11.23 17.10 12.06
N ILE A 29 -9.97 16.77 11.76
CA ILE A 29 -8.81 17.41 12.43
C ILE A 29 -8.61 18.84 11.90
N GLU A 30 -8.70 19.02 10.58
CA GLU A 30 -8.52 20.33 9.92
C GLU A 30 -9.69 21.30 10.17
N SER A 31 -10.82 20.82 10.68
CA SER A 31 -11.98 21.65 11.01
C SER A 31 -11.95 22.21 12.44
N LEU A 32 -10.85 22.04 13.18
CA LEU A 32 -10.70 22.58 14.52
C LEU A 32 -10.68 24.12 14.45
N ARG A 33 -11.38 24.78 15.38
CA ARG A 33 -11.59 26.24 15.41
C ARG A 33 -10.26 26.97 15.20
N ASP A 34 -10.23 27.87 14.22
CA ASP A 34 -9.10 28.75 14.02
C ASP A 34 -8.94 29.66 15.25
N THR A 35 -7.88 29.43 16.02
CA THR A 35 -7.56 30.23 17.20
C THR A 35 -6.76 31.49 16.89
N GLY A 36 -6.56 31.82 15.60
CA GLY A 36 -5.82 33.00 15.15
C GLY A 36 -4.29 32.85 15.21
N SER A 37 -3.79 31.73 15.73
CA SER A 37 -2.36 31.40 15.78
C SER A 37 -2.10 30.02 15.17
N LYS A 38 -1.28 29.99 14.11
CA LYS A 38 -0.91 28.75 13.39
C LYS A 38 -0.27 27.71 14.31
N TRP A 39 0.58 28.13 15.24
CA TRP A 39 1.23 27.24 16.21
C TRP A 39 0.23 26.57 17.16
N ARG A 40 -0.76 27.33 17.62
CA ARG A 40 -1.77 26.83 18.55
C ARG A 40 -2.78 25.91 17.87
N ASN A 41 -3.09 26.16 16.59
CA ASN A 41 -3.89 25.24 15.77
C ASN A 41 -3.13 23.92 15.56
N PHE A 42 -1.85 23.98 15.18
CA PHE A 42 -1.02 22.79 15.01
C PHE A 42 -0.94 21.91 16.26
N ILE A 43 -0.71 22.49 17.45
CA ILE A 43 -0.67 21.73 18.70
C ILE A 43 -2.03 21.08 19.00
N GLN A 44 -3.13 21.76 18.70
CA GLN A 44 -4.48 21.21 18.90
C GLN A 44 -4.78 20.07 17.93
N GLU A 45 -4.41 20.20 16.66
CA GLU A 45 -4.51 19.15 15.66
C GLU A 45 -3.68 17.93 16.07
N ALA A 46 -2.42 18.14 16.44
CA ALA A 46 -1.51 17.09 16.89
C ALA A 46 -2.03 16.37 18.15
N ARG A 47 -2.56 17.11 19.13
CA ARG A 47 -3.16 16.51 20.33
C ARG A 47 -4.43 15.73 20.00
N THR A 48 -5.22 16.21 19.05
CA THR A 48 -6.45 15.55 18.60
C THR A 48 -6.15 14.24 17.88
N VAL A 49 -5.15 14.23 16.98
CA VAL A 49 -4.63 12.99 16.36
C VAL A 49 -4.08 12.06 17.42
N GLY A 50 -3.24 12.59 18.32
CA GLY A 50 -2.58 11.86 19.39
C GLY A 50 -3.55 11.07 20.27
N SER A 51 -4.73 11.64 20.54
CA SER A 51 -5.77 10.98 21.35
C SER A 51 -6.65 9.98 20.58
N ARG A 52 -6.55 9.89 19.26
CA ARG A 52 -7.44 9.06 18.44
C ARG A 52 -6.88 7.66 18.21
N TRP A 53 -7.31 6.72 19.04
CA TRP A 53 -6.96 5.30 18.87
C TRP A 53 -7.35 4.75 17.48
N ARG A 54 -8.46 5.25 16.90
CA ARG A 54 -8.93 4.89 15.54
C ARG A 54 -7.94 5.29 14.43
N TYR A 55 -7.00 6.19 14.70
CA TYR A 55 -5.89 6.54 13.82
C TYR A 55 -4.65 5.68 14.12
N TRP A 56 -4.29 5.54 15.40
CA TRP A 56 -3.06 4.86 15.80
C TRP A 56 -3.06 3.35 15.58
N ILE A 57 -4.20 2.66 15.76
CA ILE A 57 -4.29 1.23 15.46
C ILE A 57 -3.98 0.93 13.98
N PRO A 58 -4.69 1.52 13.00
CA PRO A 58 -4.38 1.25 11.60
C PRO A 58 -3.01 1.80 11.21
N PHE A 59 -2.54 2.90 11.80
CA PHE A 59 -1.18 3.40 11.59
C PHE A 59 -0.11 2.38 12.06
N GLY A 60 -0.27 1.79 13.24
CA GLY A 60 0.64 0.76 13.75
C GLY A 60 0.68 -0.47 12.82
N LEU A 61 -0.48 -0.95 12.38
CA LEU A 61 -0.58 -2.03 11.40
C LEU A 61 0.09 -1.68 10.06
N ASN A 62 -0.02 -0.42 9.63
CA ASN A 62 0.65 0.09 8.43
C ASN A 62 2.18 0.01 8.58
N GLN A 63 2.72 0.38 9.75
CA GLN A 63 4.15 0.26 10.05
C GLN A 63 4.62 -1.19 10.11
N CYS A 64 3.79 -2.11 10.62
CA CYS A 64 4.07 -3.55 10.52
C CYS A 64 4.18 -4.01 9.06
N GLY A 65 3.32 -3.48 8.17
CA GLY A 65 3.42 -3.69 6.73
C GLY A 65 4.78 -3.26 6.17
N SER A 66 5.29 -2.10 6.60
CA SER A 66 6.62 -1.60 6.21
C SER A 66 7.76 -2.49 6.70
N ALA A 67 7.71 -2.96 7.95
CA ALA A 67 8.69 -3.89 8.49
C ALA A 67 8.70 -5.22 7.71
N LEU A 68 7.51 -5.78 7.44
CA LEU A 68 7.37 -7.00 6.64
C LEU A 68 7.86 -6.79 5.20
N TYR A 69 7.61 -5.63 4.60
CA TYR A 69 8.08 -5.31 3.26
C TYR A 69 9.60 -5.29 3.18
N VAL A 70 10.27 -4.62 4.12
CA VAL A 70 11.74 -4.61 4.20
C VAL A 70 12.30 -6.02 4.39
N TRP A 71 11.65 -6.84 5.22
CA TRP A 71 12.01 -8.26 5.36
C TRP A 71 11.87 -9.00 4.01
N THR A 72 10.75 -8.80 3.32
CA THR A 72 10.46 -9.46 2.04
C THR A 72 11.51 -9.12 0.97
N LEU A 73 12.05 -7.91 0.98
CA LEU A 73 13.11 -7.48 0.07
C LEU A 73 14.44 -8.23 0.25
N GLN A 74 14.63 -8.96 1.36
CA GLN A 74 15.78 -9.86 1.52
C GLN A 74 15.71 -11.07 0.57
N SER A 75 14.51 -11.45 0.14
CA SER A 75 14.27 -12.63 -0.69
C SER A 75 13.60 -12.31 -2.03
N ALA A 76 13.11 -11.08 -2.22
CA ALA A 76 12.46 -10.59 -3.43
C ALA A 76 13.32 -9.55 -4.14
N SER A 77 13.39 -9.60 -5.47
CA SER A 77 13.99 -8.49 -6.23
C SER A 77 13.12 -7.23 -6.11
N ILE A 78 13.75 -6.09 -5.82
CA ILE A 78 13.07 -4.79 -5.66
C ILE A 78 12.22 -4.45 -6.90
N THR A 79 12.74 -4.77 -8.09
CA THR A 79 12.04 -4.58 -9.38
C THR A 79 10.68 -5.27 -9.41
N VAL A 80 10.54 -6.45 -8.79
CA VAL A 80 9.24 -7.16 -8.70
C VAL A 80 8.44 -6.73 -7.49
N ALA A 81 9.10 -6.63 -6.33
CA ALA A 81 8.44 -6.36 -5.05
C ALA A 81 7.73 -5.00 -5.03
N VAL A 82 8.37 -3.95 -5.54
CA VAL A 82 7.82 -2.58 -5.50
C VAL A 82 6.52 -2.48 -6.29
N PRO A 83 6.45 -2.89 -7.58
CA PRO A 83 5.23 -2.71 -8.37
C PRO A 83 4.10 -3.64 -7.92
N VAL A 84 4.44 -4.86 -7.47
CA VAL A 84 3.46 -5.81 -6.91
C VAL A 84 2.84 -5.27 -5.63
N ALA A 85 3.65 -4.91 -4.64
CA ALA A 85 3.15 -4.42 -3.35
C ALA A 85 2.32 -3.14 -3.50
N ASN A 86 2.76 -2.20 -4.34
CA ASN A 86 2.04 -0.95 -4.60
C ASN A 86 0.70 -1.20 -5.31
N SER A 87 0.68 -2.09 -6.32
CA SER A 87 -0.57 -2.42 -7.04
C SER A 87 -1.59 -3.10 -6.13
N LEU A 88 -1.14 -4.07 -5.32
CA LEU A 88 -2.00 -4.74 -4.34
C LEU A 88 -2.52 -3.76 -3.29
N SER A 89 -1.65 -2.89 -2.77
CA SER A 89 -2.05 -1.83 -1.83
C SER A 89 -3.12 -0.93 -2.41
N PHE A 90 -2.98 -0.56 -3.69
CA PHE A 90 -3.96 0.30 -4.34
C PHE A 90 -5.30 -0.40 -4.56
N ALA A 91 -5.27 -1.66 -5.01
CA ALA A 91 -6.47 -2.48 -5.16
C ALA A 91 -7.21 -2.64 -3.82
N PHE A 92 -6.50 -3.03 -2.75
CA PHE A 92 -7.09 -3.16 -1.42
C PHE A 92 -7.54 -1.82 -0.83
N THR A 93 -6.85 -0.71 -1.12
CA THR A 93 -7.29 0.64 -0.75
C THR A 93 -8.62 0.98 -1.41
N ALA A 94 -8.78 0.69 -2.69
CA ALA A 94 -10.02 0.95 -3.42
C ALA A 94 -11.18 0.10 -2.88
N ILE A 95 -10.95 -1.20 -2.67
CA ILE A 95 -11.94 -2.13 -2.11
C ILE A 95 -12.37 -1.69 -0.71
N THR A 96 -11.40 -1.42 0.16
CA THR A 96 -11.66 -1.06 1.56
C THR A 96 -12.31 0.32 1.66
N GLY A 97 -11.85 1.30 0.88
CA GLY A 97 -12.47 2.62 0.83
C GLY A 97 -13.94 2.54 0.41
N TYR A 98 -14.24 1.77 -0.64
CA TYR A 98 -15.62 1.52 -1.07
C TYR A 98 -16.46 0.84 0.03
N ALA A 99 -15.91 -0.18 0.70
CA ALA A 99 -16.58 -0.87 1.81
C ALA A 99 -16.86 0.05 3.02
N LEU A 100 -16.01 1.06 3.25
CA LEU A 100 -16.21 2.08 4.28
C LEU A 100 -17.18 3.20 3.87
N GLY A 101 -17.75 3.13 2.66
CA GLY A 101 -18.68 4.14 2.13
C GLY A 101 -17.99 5.38 1.55
N GLU A 102 -16.68 5.33 1.29
CA GLU A 102 -16.03 6.37 0.49
C GLU A 102 -16.67 6.39 -0.91
N LYS A 103 -16.86 7.59 -1.48
CA LYS A 103 -17.37 7.72 -2.84
C LYS A 103 -16.44 6.97 -3.79
N LEU A 104 -17.03 6.22 -4.72
CA LEU A 104 -16.27 5.54 -5.76
C LEU A 104 -15.29 6.52 -6.41
N PRO A 105 -14.01 6.13 -6.57
CA PRO A 105 -13.05 6.95 -7.27
C PRO A 105 -13.60 7.29 -8.66
N GLY A 106 -13.39 8.52 -9.13
CA GLY A 106 -13.86 8.92 -10.46
C GLY A 106 -13.33 7.98 -11.55
N LYS A 107 -14.04 7.87 -12.69
CA LYS A 107 -13.71 6.94 -13.79
C LYS A 107 -12.22 7.00 -14.22
N LYS A 108 -11.60 8.18 -14.14
CA LYS A 108 -10.17 8.40 -14.42
C LYS A 108 -9.24 7.68 -13.44
N ILE A 109 -9.58 7.67 -12.14
CA ILE A 109 -8.80 7.00 -11.10
C ILE A 109 -8.93 5.49 -11.27
N ILE A 110 -10.13 4.99 -11.53
CA ILE A 110 -10.37 3.57 -11.82
C ILE A 110 -9.54 3.12 -13.03
N LEU A 111 -9.58 3.89 -14.13
CA LEU A 111 -8.77 3.60 -15.31
C LEU A 111 -7.27 3.60 -15.00
N GLY A 112 -6.78 4.57 -14.23
CA GLY A 112 -5.40 4.61 -13.76
C GLY A 112 -5.02 3.39 -12.91
N THR A 113 -5.93 2.95 -12.03
CA THR A 113 -5.77 1.72 -11.23
C THR A 113 -5.58 0.50 -12.13
N LEU A 114 -6.45 0.35 -13.12
CA LEU A 114 -6.38 -0.76 -14.06
C LEU A 114 -5.08 -0.74 -14.86
N LEU A 115 -4.65 0.44 -15.32
CA LEU A 115 -3.36 0.58 -16.03
C LEU A 115 -2.17 0.18 -15.16
N ILE A 116 -2.13 0.60 -13.90
CA ILE A 116 -1.07 0.23 -12.95
C ILE A 116 -1.05 -1.28 -12.70
N CYS A 117 -2.22 -1.89 -12.52
CA CYS A 117 -2.34 -3.34 -12.37
C CYS A 117 -1.87 -4.08 -13.63
N CYS A 118 -2.29 -3.65 -14.82
CA CYS A 118 -1.85 -4.22 -16.09
C CYS A 118 -0.33 -4.11 -16.28
N GLY A 119 0.26 -2.95 -16.02
CA GLY A 119 1.72 -2.75 -16.11
C GLY A 119 2.49 -3.66 -15.16
N SER A 120 1.99 -3.84 -13.94
CA SER A 120 2.62 -4.73 -12.96
C SER A 120 2.53 -6.20 -13.37
N ILE A 121 1.41 -6.64 -13.94
CA ILE A 121 1.26 -8.00 -14.48
C ILE A 121 2.23 -8.23 -15.64
N LEU A 122 2.34 -7.28 -16.57
CA LEU A 122 3.27 -7.35 -17.71
C LEU A 122 4.73 -7.45 -17.23
N MET A 123 5.10 -6.69 -16.21
CA MET A 123 6.45 -6.73 -15.64
C MET A 123 6.75 -8.07 -14.95
N ILE A 124 5.79 -8.65 -14.23
CA ILE A 124 5.94 -10.00 -13.65
C ILE A 124 6.11 -11.03 -14.78
N TYR A 125 5.32 -10.92 -15.85
CA TYR A 125 5.38 -11.81 -17.00
C TYR A 125 6.77 -11.77 -17.68
N ASP A 126 7.32 -10.58 -17.92
CA ASP A 126 8.68 -10.41 -18.44
C ASP A 126 9.73 -11.05 -17.52
N LYS A 127 9.58 -10.88 -16.20
CA LYS A 127 10.51 -11.46 -15.24
C LYS A 127 10.49 -12.99 -15.25
N ILE A 128 9.31 -13.60 -15.32
CA ILE A 128 9.16 -15.06 -15.41
C ILE A 128 9.82 -15.59 -16.69
N LEU A 129 9.63 -14.89 -17.82
CA LEU A 129 10.30 -15.21 -19.08
C LEU A 129 11.83 -15.18 -18.96
N GLN A 130 12.39 -14.16 -18.31
CA GLN A 130 13.83 -14.07 -18.06
C GLN A 130 14.34 -15.23 -17.18
N GLU A 131 13.63 -15.56 -16.10
CA GLU A 131 13.99 -16.68 -15.22
C GLU A 131 13.98 -18.03 -15.95
N GLN A 132 12.97 -18.28 -16.80
CA GLN A 132 12.89 -19.49 -17.60
C GLN A 132 14.02 -19.59 -18.63
N ALA A 133 14.31 -18.51 -19.35
CA ALA A 133 15.41 -18.47 -20.31
C ALA A 133 16.76 -18.72 -19.65
N GLN A 134 16.98 -18.16 -18.45
CA GLN A 134 18.21 -18.32 -17.70
C GLN A 134 18.37 -19.74 -17.11
N GLN A 135 17.28 -20.35 -16.63
CA GLN A 135 17.28 -21.76 -16.21
C GLN A 135 17.61 -22.70 -17.38
N GLN A 136 17.03 -22.47 -18.55
CA GLN A 136 17.24 -23.31 -19.73
C GLN A 136 18.68 -23.24 -20.26
N LEU A 137 19.29 -22.06 -20.23
CA LEU A 137 20.73 -21.89 -20.47
C LEU A 137 21.56 -22.68 -19.46
N ASN A 138 21.27 -22.57 -18.16
CA ASN A 138 22.03 -23.27 -17.13
C ASN A 138 21.97 -24.80 -17.26
N ILE A 139 20.84 -25.35 -17.74
CA ILE A 139 20.69 -26.79 -18.01
C ILE A 139 21.46 -27.21 -19.27
N THR A 140 21.57 -26.34 -20.28
CA THR A 140 22.24 -26.66 -21.55
C THR A 140 23.77 -26.63 -21.42
N PHE A 141 24.30 -25.87 -20.45
CA PHE A 141 25.74 -25.76 -20.18
C PHE A 141 26.24 -26.64 -19.01
N GLN A 142 25.39 -27.53 -18.47
CA GLN A 142 25.77 -28.62 -17.57
C GLN A 142 25.83 -29.95 -18.32
#